data_AF-A0A9W9TXX9-F1
#
_entry.id   AF-A0A9W9TXX9-F1
#
_cell.length_a   1.000
_cell.length_b   1.000
_cell.length_c   1.000
_cell.angle_alpha   90.00
_cell.angle_beta   90.00
_cell.angle_gamma   90.00
#
_symmetry.space_group_name_H-M   'P 1'
#
loop_
_entity.id
_entity.type
_entity.pdbx_description
1 polymer ?
#
loop_
_entity_poly.entity_id
_entity_poly.type
_entity_poly.pdbx_seq_one_letter_code
_entity_poly.pdbx_strand_id
1 'polypeptide(L)'
;MPIALCAQYSQVGGMASSDMHEFMPINGGKTALMTVYQQRQFDMSPWNIKTGVGWVMESVFQEVDIETSKVLFEWRSLDHVDPSNSYTLPSATDTSGTGLHVSEPWDYFHINSIDKNADGDYLISSRHTSAIYKVSGKNGSVIWRLHGSNPTFRNINFSFSQQHDARWLYENKTHSVVSLYNNGYNGFNQTHPYSSGMVILIDHIEKTALQVREYLPKIPGLVSSSQGNLQRLPNNNVFMGWGNNVFVSEHSEEGELVLWASFAEAPVMNYRAMKFEWEGNPTDSPALWTYSRTSEPFSPTTFYASWNGATRIKSWRFYGAHDKDGSWTLLDDIDKAGFETEYHNATFFPWTRAEAVNKDGVILGKSEVKYTFVPSPDLSLFCQDETCADAPAYGLPDEGDAPITIPPVGVSTVPWVDLENGGTYPSGFPHVDAENEAAEHDRQGKKQVLSWSAAVLFFGILGPLYFIYRRYQRHQRQDLCNDDAESAESLTGRSNQNKTPANPNVLPWWNWRRWAGEKNTSGPYFALSDHNYPPTYEQRRARMDRRD
;
A
#
# COMPACT_ATOMS: atom_id res chain seq x y z
N MET A 1 24.69 8.19 13.56
CA MET A 1 23.47 8.96 13.26
C MET A 1 23.31 9.02 11.75
N PRO A 2 22.43 8.23 11.13
CA PRO A 2 21.84 8.60 9.85
C PRO A 2 20.49 9.29 10.15
N ILE A 3 20.40 10.53 9.71
CA ILE A 3 19.19 11.34 9.70
C ILE A 3 18.20 10.63 8.78
N ALA A 4 16.99 10.35 9.27
CA ALA A 4 15.86 10.04 8.40
C ALA A 4 15.50 11.33 7.64
N LEU A 5 16.25 11.59 6.58
CA LEU A 5 15.87 12.56 5.58
C LEU A 5 14.71 11.92 4.81
N CYS A 6 13.50 12.39 5.08
CA CYS A 6 12.44 12.40 4.08
C CYS A 6 12.90 13.37 2.98
N ALA A 7 13.91 12.96 2.20
CA ALA A 7 14.43 13.74 1.11
C ALA A 7 13.36 13.75 0.02
N GLN A 8 12.74 14.91 -0.18
CA GLN A 8 12.05 15.22 -1.42
C GLN A 8 13.12 15.26 -2.52
N TYR A 9 13.36 14.12 -3.16
CA TYR A 9 14.28 14.02 -4.29
C TYR A 9 13.68 14.76 -5.50
N SER A 10 13.96 16.05 -5.63
CA SER A 10 13.73 16.78 -6.88
C SER A 10 14.92 16.53 -7.81
N GLN A 11 14.78 15.62 -8.77
CA GLN A 11 15.81 15.43 -9.79
C GLN A 11 15.85 16.59 -10.78
N VAL A 12 17.07 16.99 -11.12
CA VAL A 12 17.38 17.92 -12.21
C VAL A 12 17.35 17.13 -13.52
N GLY A 13 16.24 17.22 -14.26
CA GLY A 13 16.09 16.60 -15.58
C GLY A 13 14.70 16.02 -15.78
N GLY A 14 13.78 16.86 -16.27
CA GLY A 14 12.47 16.52 -16.84
C GLY A 14 11.85 15.14 -16.53
N MET A 15 11.03 15.09 -15.48
CA MET A 15 9.96 14.12 -15.25
C MET A 15 10.33 12.63 -15.31
N ALA A 16 11.02 12.13 -14.30
CA ALA A 16 10.84 10.75 -13.87
C ALA A 16 10.83 10.72 -12.33
N SER A 17 9.71 10.30 -11.74
CA SER A 17 9.61 10.12 -10.29
C SER A 17 10.47 8.92 -9.89
N SER A 18 11.15 9.00 -8.74
CA SER A 18 11.68 7.80 -8.10
C SER A 18 10.54 6.79 -7.95
N ASP A 19 10.79 5.57 -8.37
CA ASP A 19 9.85 4.48 -8.22
C ASP A 19 9.95 3.87 -6.80
N MET A 20 8.84 3.30 -6.32
CA MET A 20 8.73 2.82 -4.94
C MET A 20 9.37 1.45 -4.72
N HIS A 21 9.76 0.73 -5.77
CA HIS A 21 10.07 -0.69 -5.63
C HIS A 21 11.44 -0.95 -4.99
N GLU A 22 12.41 -0.05 -5.15
CA GLU A 22 13.71 -0.16 -4.51
C GLU A 22 14.27 1.20 -4.09
N PHE A 23 14.71 1.26 -2.83
CA PHE A 23 15.60 2.28 -2.31
C PHE A 23 16.55 1.60 -1.32
N MET A 24 17.78 1.34 -1.74
CA MET A 24 18.76 0.61 -0.94
C MET A 24 20.00 1.46 -0.69
N PRO A 25 20.16 2.03 0.52
CA PRO A 25 21.41 2.64 0.94
C PRO A 25 22.52 1.58 0.95
N ILE A 26 23.62 1.88 0.27
CA ILE A 26 24.82 1.04 0.17
C ILE A 26 26.05 1.86 0.60
N ASN A 27 27.21 1.22 0.68
CA ASN A 27 28.49 1.87 1.04
C ASN A 27 28.42 2.66 2.37
N GLY A 28 27.72 2.11 3.36
CA GLY A 28 27.51 2.77 4.65
C GLY A 28 26.54 3.96 4.60
N GLY A 29 25.65 4.01 3.60
CA GLY A 29 24.68 5.09 3.43
C GLY A 29 25.21 6.32 2.70
N LYS A 30 26.31 6.18 1.95
CA LYS A 30 26.86 7.27 1.11
C LYS A 30 26.23 7.31 -0.27
N THR A 31 25.91 6.14 -0.82
CA THR A 31 25.21 6.02 -2.10
C THR A 31 23.95 5.18 -1.92
N ALA A 32 22.97 5.36 -2.79
CA ALA A 32 21.73 4.59 -2.79
C ALA A 32 21.44 4.04 -4.18
N LEU A 33 20.88 2.84 -4.24
CA LEU A 33 20.27 2.27 -5.43
C LEU A 33 18.80 2.63 -5.45
N MET A 34 18.30 3.08 -6.60
CA MET A 34 16.90 3.44 -6.77
C MET A 34 16.38 3.07 -8.15
N THR A 35 15.11 2.69 -8.22
CA THR A 35 14.38 2.48 -9.48
C THR A 35 13.75 3.79 -9.95
N VAL A 36 13.60 3.90 -11.27
CA VAL A 36 12.95 5.02 -11.95
C VAL A 36 12.16 4.48 -13.14
N TYR A 37 10.96 5.00 -13.35
CA TYR A 37 10.16 4.70 -14.54
C TYR A 37 10.18 5.86 -15.51
N GLN A 38 10.40 5.56 -16.79
CA GLN A 38 10.36 6.54 -17.86
C GLN A 38 9.43 6.10 -19.00
N GLN A 39 8.47 6.95 -19.34
CA GLN A 39 7.59 6.72 -20.48
C GLN A 39 8.32 7.00 -21.79
N ARG A 40 8.28 6.06 -22.73
CA ARG A 40 8.96 6.18 -24.03
C ARG A 40 7.98 5.87 -25.16
N GLN A 41 8.02 6.72 -26.18
CA GLN A 41 7.44 6.38 -27.48
C GLN A 41 8.22 5.23 -28.10
N PHE A 42 7.53 4.24 -28.63
CA PHE A 42 8.13 3.03 -29.18
C PHE A 42 7.32 2.50 -30.37
N ASP A 43 8.01 1.88 -31.35
CA ASP A 43 7.31 1.17 -32.43
C ASP A 43 6.73 -0.14 -31.88
N MET A 44 5.44 -0.11 -31.59
CA MET A 44 4.71 -1.25 -31.07
C MET A 44 3.96 -2.05 -32.15
N SER A 45 4.31 -1.87 -33.43
CA SER A 45 3.77 -2.65 -34.53
C SER A 45 3.89 -4.18 -34.33
N PRO A 46 4.97 -4.73 -33.72
CA PRO A 46 5.06 -6.16 -33.40
C PRO A 46 3.97 -6.66 -32.44
N TRP A 47 3.41 -5.79 -31.59
CA TRP A 47 2.29 -6.09 -30.69
C TRP A 47 0.95 -5.59 -31.24
N ASN A 48 0.88 -5.41 -32.56
CA ASN A 48 -0.32 -5.02 -33.30
C ASN A 48 -0.87 -3.61 -32.99
N ILE A 49 -0.04 -2.71 -32.45
CA ILE A 49 -0.32 -1.27 -32.37
C ILE A 49 0.28 -0.60 -33.61
N LYS A 50 -0.52 -0.49 -34.68
CA LYS A 50 -0.04 -0.15 -36.04
C LYS A 50 -0.53 1.17 -36.60
N THR A 51 -1.54 1.79 -35.97
CA THR A 51 -2.22 3.00 -36.49
C THR A 51 -1.81 4.27 -35.75
N GLY A 52 -0.71 4.22 -34.99
CA GLY A 52 -0.19 5.32 -34.18
C GLY A 52 1.07 4.90 -33.43
N VAL A 53 1.75 5.88 -32.81
CA VAL A 53 2.92 5.62 -31.96
C VAL A 53 2.47 4.94 -30.66
N GLY A 54 3.14 3.83 -30.31
CA GLY A 54 2.91 3.14 -29.05
C GLY A 54 3.75 3.73 -27.92
N TRP A 55 3.44 3.32 -26.69
CA TRP A 55 4.11 3.76 -25.48
C TRP A 55 4.56 2.57 -24.64
N VAL A 56 5.82 2.58 -24.22
CA VAL A 56 6.38 1.60 -23.28
C VAL A 56 6.85 2.30 -22.03
N MET A 57 6.80 1.59 -20.90
CA MET A 57 7.43 2.01 -19.67
C MET A 57 8.84 1.42 -19.65
N GLU A 58 9.83 2.27 -19.77
CA GLU A 58 11.24 1.93 -19.61
C GLU A 58 11.56 1.86 -18.11
N SER A 59 12.13 0.74 -17.69
CA SER A 59 12.64 0.59 -16.33
C SER A 59 14.10 1.04 -16.29
N VAL A 60 14.36 2.02 -15.43
CA VAL A 60 15.69 2.56 -15.20
C VAL A 60 16.08 2.26 -13.76
N PHE A 61 17.37 2.03 -13.51
CA PHE A 61 17.90 2.16 -12.15
C PHE A 61 19.10 3.07 -12.12
N GLN A 62 19.28 3.73 -10.98
CA GLN A 62 20.39 4.62 -10.71
C GLN A 62 21.10 4.22 -9.43
N GLU A 63 22.41 4.42 -9.41
CA GLU A 63 23.15 4.62 -8.17
C GLU A 63 23.40 6.12 -8.00
N VAL A 64 22.97 6.67 -6.87
CA VAL A 64 23.07 8.10 -6.58
C VAL A 64 23.92 8.32 -5.34
N ASP A 65 24.71 9.38 -5.34
CA ASP A 65 25.33 9.92 -4.13
C ASP A 65 24.27 10.63 -3.30
N ILE A 66 24.09 10.21 -2.04
CA ILE A 66 22.96 10.67 -1.21
C ILE A 66 23.12 12.14 -0.81
N GLU A 67 24.34 12.60 -0.54
CA GLU A 67 24.60 13.98 -0.08
C GLU A 67 24.47 14.99 -1.23
N THR A 68 25.00 14.64 -2.40
CA THR A 68 25.09 15.56 -3.55
C THR A 68 23.98 15.38 -4.57
N SER A 69 23.18 14.32 -4.45
CA SER A 69 22.19 13.90 -5.45
C SER A 69 22.78 13.61 -6.84
N LYS A 70 24.10 13.37 -6.93
CA LYS A 70 24.77 13.08 -8.19
C LYS A 70 24.49 11.64 -8.61
N VAL A 71 24.02 11.44 -9.84
CA VAL A 71 23.94 10.10 -10.46
C VAL A 71 25.35 9.62 -10.76
N LEU A 72 25.72 8.50 -10.15
CA LEU A 72 27.03 7.83 -10.31
C LEU A 72 26.98 6.75 -11.38
N PHE A 73 25.84 6.09 -11.53
CA PHE A 73 25.57 5.09 -12.55
C PHE A 73 24.09 5.13 -12.92
N GLU A 74 23.77 4.94 -14.19
CA GLU A 74 22.41 4.81 -14.70
C GLU A 74 22.36 3.67 -15.71
N TRP A 75 21.33 2.84 -15.60
CA TRP A 75 21.07 1.75 -16.52
C TRP A 75 19.63 1.81 -17.00
N ARG A 76 19.42 1.63 -18.30
CA ARG A 76 18.13 1.76 -18.95
C ARG A 76 17.74 0.47 -19.65
N SER A 77 16.54 -0.04 -19.40
CA SER A 77 16.17 -1.36 -19.90
C SER A 77 16.13 -1.45 -21.42
N LEU A 78 15.72 -0.41 -22.16
CA LEU A 78 15.60 -0.47 -23.62
C LEU A 78 16.96 -0.51 -24.34
N ASP A 79 18.03 -0.06 -23.70
CA ASP A 79 19.39 -0.14 -24.24
C ASP A 79 19.95 -1.59 -24.20
N HIS A 80 19.30 -2.50 -23.47
CA HIS A 80 19.88 -3.78 -23.09
C HIS A 80 18.95 -5.00 -23.20
N VAL A 81 17.63 -4.82 -23.11
CA VAL A 81 16.65 -5.90 -23.15
C VAL A 81 15.47 -5.52 -24.05
N ASP A 82 15.29 -6.31 -25.09
CA ASP A 82 14.21 -6.15 -26.07
C ASP A 82 12.84 -6.43 -25.43
N PRO A 83 11.81 -5.59 -25.67
CA PRO A 83 10.48 -5.81 -25.10
C PRO A 83 9.81 -7.13 -25.46
N SER A 84 10.21 -7.80 -26.55
CA SER A 84 9.74 -9.14 -26.92
C SER A 84 10.12 -10.22 -25.91
N ASN A 85 11.04 -9.92 -24.98
CA ASN A 85 11.46 -10.84 -23.93
C ASN A 85 10.44 -10.91 -22.77
N SER A 86 9.46 -10.00 -22.73
CA SER A 86 8.41 -9.96 -21.72
C SER A 86 7.43 -11.13 -21.85
N TYR A 87 7.01 -11.67 -20.71
CA TYR A 87 5.89 -12.61 -20.57
C TYR A 87 4.58 -11.92 -20.18
N THR A 88 4.63 -10.65 -19.78
CA THR A 88 3.45 -9.83 -19.49
C THR A 88 3.19 -8.92 -20.70
N LEU A 89 2.21 -9.30 -21.52
CA LEU A 89 1.84 -8.56 -22.73
C LEU A 89 1.05 -7.27 -22.42
N PRO A 90 0.89 -6.35 -23.39
CA PRO A 90 -0.02 -5.22 -23.24
C PRO A 90 -1.43 -5.69 -22.87
N SER A 91 -2.09 -4.95 -21.97
CA SER A 91 -3.43 -5.24 -21.44
C SER A 91 -3.59 -6.64 -20.79
N ALA A 92 -2.51 -7.28 -20.36
CA ALA A 92 -2.55 -8.61 -19.75
C ALA A 92 -2.84 -8.58 -18.24
N THR A 93 -2.58 -7.46 -17.56
CA THR A 93 -2.89 -7.23 -16.15
C THR A 93 -3.35 -5.80 -15.91
N ASP A 94 -3.93 -5.51 -14.73
CA ASP A 94 -4.32 -4.16 -14.32
C ASP A 94 -3.15 -3.16 -14.26
N THR A 95 -1.92 -3.67 -14.20
CA THR A 95 -0.69 -2.87 -14.06
C THR A 95 0.21 -2.93 -15.29
N SER A 96 -0.09 -3.76 -16.30
CA SER A 96 0.79 -3.91 -17.46
C SER A 96 0.71 -2.72 -18.42
N GLY A 97 -0.37 -1.93 -18.35
CA GLY A 97 -0.67 -0.87 -19.31
C GLY A 97 -1.10 -1.42 -20.68
N THR A 98 -1.75 -0.56 -21.48
CA THR A 98 -2.28 -0.92 -22.81
C THR A 98 -1.26 -0.68 -23.92
N GLY A 99 -0.29 0.20 -23.68
CA GLY A 99 0.68 0.67 -24.67
C GLY A 99 0.10 1.65 -25.70
N LEU A 100 -1.19 2.01 -25.59
CA LEU A 100 -1.89 2.88 -26.54
C LEU A 100 -1.75 4.37 -26.20
N HIS A 101 -1.48 4.70 -24.94
CA HIS A 101 -1.43 6.07 -24.46
C HIS A 101 -0.29 6.27 -23.45
N VAL A 102 0.21 7.51 -23.36
CA VAL A 102 1.32 7.88 -22.44
C VAL A 102 0.99 7.64 -20.97
N SER A 103 -0.29 7.70 -20.59
CA SER A 103 -0.77 7.41 -19.23
C SER A 103 -0.92 5.92 -18.94
N GLU A 104 -0.89 5.07 -19.96
CA GLU A 104 -1.01 3.60 -19.86
C GLU A 104 0.10 2.92 -20.70
N PRO A 105 1.37 3.32 -20.51
CA PRO A 105 2.46 2.76 -21.28
C PRO A 105 2.60 1.27 -20.94
N TRP A 106 3.00 0.44 -21.90
CA TRP A 106 3.21 -0.97 -21.64
C TRP A 106 4.46 -1.18 -20.78
N ASP A 107 4.26 -1.65 -19.56
CA ASP A 107 5.33 -2.04 -18.65
C ASP A 107 5.84 -3.44 -19.00
N TYR A 108 6.90 -3.49 -19.79
CA TYR A 108 7.41 -4.75 -20.33
C TYR A 108 8.48 -5.40 -19.44
N PHE A 109 9.15 -4.63 -18.57
CA PHE A 109 10.33 -5.09 -17.82
C PHE A 109 10.06 -5.13 -16.32
N HIS A 110 9.65 -4.02 -15.71
CA HIS A 110 9.30 -3.93 -14.29
C HIS A 110 10.42 -4.39 -13.34
N ILE A 111 11.38 -3.49 -13.04
CA ILE A 111 12.41 -3.76 -12.03
C ILE A 111 11.76 -3.69 -10.64
N ASN A 112 11.97 -4.72 -9.83
CA ASN A 112 11.42 -4.74 -8.46
C ASN A 112 12.45 -5.02 -7.36
N SER A 113 13.71 -5.20 -7.72
CA SER A 113 14.82 -5.26 -6.77
C SER A 113 16.15 -5.04 -7.48
N ILE A 114 17.07 -4.42 -6.76
CA ILE A 114 18.45 -4.17 -7.18
C ILE A 114 19.37 -4.51 -6.01
N ASP A 115 20.44 -5.24 -6.28
CA ASP A 115 21.53 -5.49 -5.34
C ASP A 115 22.88 -5.16 -6.02
N LYS A 116 23.94 -4.97 -5.25
CA LYS A 116 25.29 -4.67 -5.77
C LYS A 116 26.34 -5.55 -5.11
N ASN A 117 27.18 -6.20 -5.91
CA ASN A 117 28.25 -7.05 -5.41
C ASN A 117 29.53 -6.26 -5.11
N ALA A 118 30.54 -6.94 -4.57
CA ALA A 118 31.84 -6.35 -4.24
C ALA A 118 32.67 -5.90 -5.47
N ASP A 119 32.43 -6.50 -6.65
CA ASP A 119 33.08 -6.12 -7.90
C ASP A 119 32.47 -4.85 -8.53
N GLY A 120 31.36 -4.38 -7.96
CA GLY A 120 30.61 -3.21 -8.40
C GLY A 120 29.55 -3.51 -9.47
N ASP A 121 29.31 -4.78 -9.80
CA ASP A 121 28.23 -5.21 -10.69
C ASP A 121 26.89 -5.25 -9.95
N TYR A 122 25.79 -5.16 -10.70
CA TYR A 122 24.43 -5.10 -10.17
C TYR A 122 23.64 -6.36 -10.50
N LEU A 123 22.78 -6.79 -9.57
CA LEU A 123 21.80 -7.85 -9.76
C LEU A 123 20.44 -7.19 -9.80
N ILE A 124 19.70 -7.39 -10.90
CA ILE A 124 18.36 -6.82 -11.04
C ILE A 124 17.34 -7.94 -11.28
N SER A 125 16.21 -7.83 -10.59
CA SER A 125 15.04 -8.68 -10.85
C SER A 125 14.05 -7.94 -11.71
N SER A 126 13.63 -8.58 -12.80
CA SER A 126 12.60 -8.09 -13.70
C SER A 126 11.38 -9.00 -13.60
N ARG A 127 10.27 -8.44 -13.10
CA ARG A 127 9.03 -9.17 -12.86
C ARG A 127 8.44 -9.68 -14.19
N HIS A 128 8.37 -8.81 -15.18
CA HIS A 128 7.62 -9.07 -16.41
C HIS A 128 8.39 -9.91 -17.44
N THR A 129 9.72 -9.96 -17.36
CA THR A 129 10.52 -10.94 -18.12
C THR A 129 10.73 -12.25 -17.38
N SER A 130 10.28 -12.35 -16.12
CA SER A 130 10.48 -13.52 -15.25
C SER A 130 11.93 -13.99 -15.23
N ALA A 131 12.85 -13.04 -15.09
CA ALA A 131 14.28 -13.24 -15.17
C ALA A 131 15.06 -12.32 -14.22
N ILE A 132 16.24 -12.80 -13.83
CA ILE A 132 17.22 -12.05 -13.04
C ILE A 132 18.45 -11.80 -13.91
N TYR A 133 19.00 -10.59 -13.86
CA TYR A 133 20.10 -10.15 -14.71
C TYR A 133 21.28 -9.71 -13.85
N LYS A 134 22.49 -10.14 -14.19
CA LYS A 134 23.71 -9.47 -13.73
C LYS A 134 24.15 -8.44 -14.76
N VAL A 135 24.30 -7.20 -14.31
CA VAL A 135 24.66 -6.04 -15.11
C VAL A 135 26.05 -5.57 -14.70
N SER A 136 26.93 -5.33 -15.67
CA SER A 136 28.26 -4.83 -15.39
C SER A 136 28.21 -3.39 -14.91
N GLY A 137 28.81 -3.12 -13.74
CA GLY A 137 28.89 -1.76 -13.20
C GLY A 137 29.86 -0.84 -13.94
N LYS A 138 30.59 -1.37 -14.93
CA LYS A 138 31.56 -0.60 -15.73
C LYS A 138 30.94 0.03 -16.97
N ASN A 139 29.99 -0.67 -17.60
CA ASN A 139 29.47 -0.29 -18.91
C ASN A 139 27.99 -0.64 -19.13
N GLY A 140 27.28 -1.15 -18.12
CA GLY A 140 25.86 -1.50 -18.22
C GLY A 140 25.54 -2.76 -19.02
N SER A 141 26.54 -3.45 -19.57
CA SER A 141 26.29 -4.68 -20.33
C SER A 141 25.73 -5.80 -19.44
N VAL A 142 24.76 -6.55 -19.96
CA VAL A 142 24.24 -7.75 -19.26
C VAL A 142 25.26 -8.88 -19.36
N ILE A 143 25.83 -9.27 -18.23
CA ILE A 143 26.83 -10.34 -18.11
C ILE A 143 26.17 -11.71 -18.24
N TRP A 144 25.07 -11.93 -17.52
CA TRP A 144 24.30 -13.17 -17.60
C TRP A 144 22.84 -12.94 -17.22
N ARG A 145 21.99 -13.91 -17.61
CA ARG A 145 20.55 -13.96 -17.35
C ARG A 145 20.21 -15.30 -16.70
N LEU A 146 19.56 -15.26 -15.54
CA LEU A 146 18.97 -16.43 -14.91
C LEU A 146 17.48 -16.49 -15.26
N HIS A 147 17.05 -17.64 -15.79
CA HIS A 147 15.68 -17.86 -16.27
C HIS A 147 15.27 -16.88 -17.41
N GLY A 148 13.98 -16.73 -17.67
CA GLY A 148 13.42 -15.90 -18.72
C GLY A 148 13.41 -16.56 -20.09
N SER A 149 13.19 -15.74 -21.12
CA SER A 149 13.10 -16.17 -22.52
C SER A 149 14.44 -16.52 -23.15
N ASN A 150 15.55 -16.02 -22.60
CA ASN A 150 16.90 -16.27 -23.10
C ASN A 150 17.91 -16.46 -21.95
N PRO A 151 17.83 -17.58 -21.20
CA PRO A 151 18.69 -17.82 -20.05
C PRO A 151 20.13 -18.15 -20.47
N THR A 152 21.10 -17.65 -19.73
CA THR A 152 22.53 -17.99 -19.88
C THR A 152 22.85 -19.38 -19.33
N PHE A 153 22.04 -19.86 -18.40
CA PHE A 153 22.23 -21.12 -17.69
C PHE A 153 21.10 -22.09 -18.00
N ARG A 154 21.43 -23.38 -18.04
CA ARG A 154 20.40 -24.43 -18.03
C ARG A 154 19.87 -24.59 -16.61
N ASN A 155 18.59 -24.28 -16.41
CA ASN A 155 17.91 -24.47 -15.13
C ASN A 155 17.66 -25.97 -14.86
N ILE A 156 17.94 -26.41 -13.64
CA ILE A 156 17.81 -27.81 -13.22
C ILE A 156 16.72 -27.90 -12.14
N ASN A 157 15.60 -28.55 -12.50
CA ASN A 157 14.49 -28.87 -11.58
C ASN A 157 13.82 -27.67 -10.90
N PHE A 158 13.86 -26.48 -11.51
CA PHE A 158 13.12 -25.33 -11.03
C PHE A 158 12.65 -24.42 -12.17
N SER A 159 11.62 -23.64 -11.85
CA SER A 159 11.19 -22.47 -12.61
C SER A 159 10.69 -21.42 -11.63
N PHE A 160 10.66 -20.15 -12.06
CA PHE A 160 10.00 -19.09 -11.32
C PHE A 160 9.32 -18.13 -12.28
N SER A 161 8.36 -17.36 -11.79
CA SER A 161 7.76 -16.28 -12.57
C SER A 161 7.32 -15.13 -11.68
N GLN A 162 7.37 -13.92 -12.26
CA GLN A 162 6.91 -12.69 -11.59
C GLN A 162 7.60 -12.46 -10.24
N GLN A 163 8.84 -12.94 -10.13
CA GLN A 163 9.63 -13.02 -8.89
C GLN A 163 10.02 -11.64 -8.36
N HIS A 164 10.22 -11.55 -7.05
CA HIS A 164 10.66 -10.35 -6.33
C HIS A 164 11.92 -10.61 -5.52
N ASP A 165 12.56 -9.51 -5.12
CA ASP A 165 13.66 -9.47 -4.15
C ASP A 165 14.82 -10.43 -4.44
N ALA A 166 15.40 -10.31 -5.63
CA ALA A 166 16.61 -11.04 -5.96
C ALA A 166 17.81 -10.44 -5.19
N ARG A 167 18.50 -11.25 -4.39
CA ARG A 167 19.66 -10.82 -3.58
C ARG A 167 20.84 -11.76 -3.76
N TRP A 168 22.05 -11.21 -3.73
CA TRP A 168 23.26 -12.02 -3.60
C TRP A 168 23.37 -12.58 -2.18
N LEU A 169 23.59 -13.89 -2.08
CA LEU A 169 24.00 -14.54 -0.84
C LEU A 169 25.50 -14.82 -0.82
N TYR A 170 26.05 -15.14 -1.99
CA TYR A 170 27.46 -15.45 -2.17
C TYR A 170 27.86 -15.30 -3.64
N GLU A 171 29.09 -14.92 -3.91
CA GLU A 171 29.67 -14.96 -5.25
C GLU A 171 31.19 -15.17 -5.21
N ASN A 172 31.68 -15.96 -6.16
CA ASN A 172 33.09 -16.08 -6.47
C ASN A 172 33.27 -16.25 -8.00
N LYS A 173 34.49 -16.58 -8.44
CA LYS A 173 34.82 -16.70 -9.87
C LYS A 173 34.07 -17.81 -10.62
N THR A 174 33.63 -18.86 -9.92
CA THR A 174 33.03 -20.06 -10.54
C THR A 174 31.57 -20.23 -10.16
N HIS A 175 31.12 -19.70 -9.02
CA HIS A 175 29.75 -19.86 -8.53
C HIS A 175 29.16 -18.56 -8.00
N SER A 176 27.85 -18.40 -8.20
CA SER A 176 27.03 -17.41 -7.48
C SER A 176 25.89 -18.13 -6.77
N VAL A 177 25.48 -17.62 -5.61
CA VAL A 177 24.28 -18.05 -4.90
C VAL A 177 23.39 -16.83 -4.74
N VAL A 178 22.15 -16.94 -5.23
CA VAL A 178 21.15 -15.88 -5.15
C VAL A 178 19.89 -16.38 -4.47
N SER A 179 19.25 -15.53 -3.68
CA SER A 179 17.89 -15.75 -3.18
C SER A 179 16.89 -14.95 -3.99
N LEU A 180 15.63 -15.42 -4.01
CA LEU A 180 14.49 -14.70 -4.59
C LEU A 180 13.19 -15.17 -3.93
N TYR A 181 12.15 -14.35 -4.06
CA TYR A 181 10.77 -14.72 -3.78
C TYR A 181 10.03 -15.02 -5.09
N ASN A 182 9.58 -16.26 -5.28
CA ASN A 182 8.82 -16.68 -6.46
C ASN A 182 7.33 -16.49 -6.20
N ASN A 183 6.74 -15.48 -6.83
CA ASN A 183 5.30 -15.25 -6.76
C ASN A 183 4.53 -16.36 -7.47
N GLY A 184 4.94 -16.73 -8.69
CA GLY A 184 4.27 -17.76 -9.47
C GLY A 184 2.87 -17.41 -9.97
N TYR A 185 2.38 -16.19 -9.69
CA TYR A 185 1.06 -15.68 -10.01
C TYR A 185 1.13 -14.16 -10.23
N ASN A 186 0.38 -13.63 -11.19
CA ASN A 186 0.33 -12.18 -11.46
C ASN A 186 -1.04 -11.52 -11.22
N GLY A 187 -2.02 -12.23 -10.64
CA GLY A 187 -3.41 -11.77 -10.51
C GLY A 187 -4.36 -12.32 -11.59
N PHE A 188 -3.80 -12.82 -12.70
CA PHE A 188 -4.58 -13.24 -13.88
C PHE A 188 -4.20 -14.64 -14.35
N ASN A 189 -2.91 -14.98 -14.26
CA ASN A 189 -2.34 -16.21 -14.74
C ASN A 189 -1.45 -16.82 -13.66
N GLN A 190 -1.78 -18.05 -13.27
CA GLN A 190 -1.08 -18.80 -12.24
C GLN A 190 -0.21 -19.87 -12.89
N THR A 191 1.09 -19.79 -12.65
CA THR A 191 2.10 -20.71 -13.20
C THR A 191 2.60 -21.72 -12.17
N HIS A 192 2.42 -21.42 -10.88
CA HIS A 192 2.82 -22.29 -9.78
C HIS A 192 1.66 -22.45 -8.78
N PRO A 193 1.52 -23.61 -8.13
CA PRO A 193 0.43 -23.88 -7.18
C PRO A 193 0.52 -23.05 -5.89
N TYR A 194 1.70 -22.50 -5.58
CA TYR A 194 1.97 -21.67 -4.41
C TYR A 194 3.14 -20.71 -4.73
N SER A 195 3.26 -19.65 -3.94
CA SER A 195 4.48 -18.83 -3.88
C SER A 195 5.51 -19.48 -2.94
N SER A 196 6.80 -19.25 -3.18
CA SER A 196 7.87 -19.80 -2.34
C SER A 196 9.11 -18.93 -2.32
N GLY A 197 9.89 -19.04 -1.24
CA GLY A 197 11.24 -18.52 -1.20
C GLY A 197 12.20 -19.51 -1.84
N MET A 198 13.15 -19.05 -2.67
CA MET A 198 14.08 -19.94 -3.38
C MET A 198 15.51 -19.48 -3.20
N VAL A 199 16.43 -20.44 -3.13
CA VAL A 199 17.88 -20.20 -3.22
C VAL A 199 18.43 -20.98 -4.40
N ILE A 200 19.09 -20.26 -5.30
CA ILE A 200 19.61 -20.78 -6.56
C ILE A 200 21.14 -20.71 -6.55
N LEU A 201 21.77 -21.86 -6.75
CA LEU A 201 23.20 -21.99 -7.05
C LEU A 201 23.40 -21.90 -8.55
N ILE A 202 24.30 -21.02 -8.99
CA ILE A 202 24.69 -20.83 -10.39
C ILE A 202 26.13 -21.31 -10.54
N ASP A 203 26.37 -22.23 -11.46
CA ASP A 203 27.71 -22.66 -11.89
C ASP A 203 28.05 -21.96 -13.22
N HIS A 204 29.05 -21.08 -13.17
CA HIS A 204 29.49 -20.28 -14.32
C HIS A 204 30.35 -21.06 -15.31
N ILE A 205 30.91 -22.21 -14.89
CA ILE A 205 31.76 -23.07 -15.70
C ILE A 205 30.87 -24.06 -16.47
N GLU A 206 30.03 -24.80 -15.76
CA GLU A 206 29.11 -25.78 -16.35
C GLU A 206 27.89 -25.14 -17.03
N LYS A 207 27.69 -23.83 -16.83
CA LYS A 207 26.54 -23.07 -17.31
C LYS A 207 25.21 -23.67 -16.87
N THR A 208 25.12 -24.02 -15.58
CA THR A 208 23.90 -24.56 -14.97
C THR A 208 23.44 -23.71 -13.81
N ALA A 209 22.14 -23.76 -13.55
CA ALA A 209 21.55 -23.22 -12.33
C ALA A 209 20.75 -24.33 -11.64
N LEU A 210 20.84 -24.43 -10.32
CA LEU A 210 20.18 -25.43 -9.50
C LEU A 210 19.50 -24.75 -8.31
N GLN A 211 18.22 -25.06 -8.08
CA GLN A 211 17.57 -24.71 -6.83
C GLN A 211 18.10 -25.61 -5.72
N VAL A 212 18.82 -25.01 -4.76
CA VAL A 212 19.41 -25.73 -3.62
C VAL A 212 18.53 -25.67 -2.38
N ARG A 213 17.58 -24.72 -2.32
CA ARG A 213 16.60 -24.61 -1.24
C ARG A 213 15.28 -24.02 -1.71
N GLU A 214 14.22 -24.48 -1.09
CA GLU A 214 12.88 -23.89 -1.16
C GLU A 214 12.31 -23.69 0.24
N TYR A 215 11.62 -22.57 0.44
CA TYR A 215 10.91 -22.22 1.66
C TYR A 215 9.42 -22.14 1.34
N LEU A 216 8.64 -23.08 1.88
CA LEU A 216 7.23 -23.25 1.59
C LEU A 216 6.34 -22.52 2.60
N PRO A 217 5.16 -22.02 2.18
CA PRO A 217 4.21 -21.42 3.09
C PRO A 217 3.59 -22.49 4.00
N LYS A 218 3.18 -22.09 5.22
CA LYS A 218 2.41 -22.97 6.12
C LYS A 218 1.04 -23.31 5.53
N ILE A 219 0.43 -22.35 4.84
CA ILE A 219 -0.90 -22.48 4.23
C ILE A 219 -0.75 -23.14 2.86
N PRO A 220 -1.32 -24.35 2.63
CA PRO A 220 -1.25 -25.01 1.34
C PRO A 220 -1.88 -24.15 0.25
N GLY A 221 -1.17 -24.01 -0.88
CA GLY A 221 -1.67 -23.26 -2.05
C GLY A 221 -1.65 -21.74 -1.87
N LEU A 222 -1.00 -21.20 -0.84
CA LEU A 222 -0.85 -19.76 -0.68
C LEU A 222 -0.09 -19.18 -1.88
N VAL A 223 -0.72 -18.22 -2.56
CA VAL A 223 -0.15 -17.49 -3.70
C VAL A 223 -0.21 -15.99 -3.46
N SER A 224 0.82 -15.28 -3.91
CA SER A 224 0.92 -13.82 -3.88
C SER A 224 0.97 -13.32 -5.32
N SER A 225 0.07 -12.43 -5.71
CA SER A 225 0.04 -11.89 -7.08
C SER A 225 1.17 -10.88 -7.35
N SER A 226 1.76 -10.34 -6.29
CA SER A 226 2.81 -9.32 -6.35
C SER A 226 3.59 -9.29 -5.04
N GLN A 227 4.70 -8.54 -5.04
CA GLN A 227 5.46 -8.20 -3.83
C GLN A 227 6.10 -9.42 -3.17
N GLY A 228 6.68 -9.23 -1.97
CA GLY A 228 7.26 -10.30 -1.17
C GLY A 228 8.78 -10.36 -1.25
N ASN A 229 9.37 -11.02 -0.27
CA ASN A 229 10.82 -11.07 -0.13
C ASN A 229 11.32 -12.28 0.66
N LEU A 230 12.61 -12.55 0.49
CA LEU A 230 13.37 -13.53 1.25
C LEU A 230 14.59 -12.83 1.84
N GLN A 231 14.67 -12.75 3.16
CA GLN A 231 15.82 -12.20 3.87
C GLN A 231 16.59 -13.30 4.60
N ARG A 232 17.86 -13.50 4.27
CA ARG A 232 18.77 -14.34 5.06
C ARG A 232 19.22 -13.61 6.32
N LEU A 233 19.06 -14.25 7.48
CA LEU A 233 19.43 -13.72 8.79
C LEU A 233 20.87 -14.14 9.19
N PRO A 234 21.50 -13.45 10.17
CA PRO A 234 22.87 -13.77 10.61
C PRO A 234 23.07 -15.19 11.15
N ASN A 235 22.02 -15.83 11.66
CA ASN A 235 22.02 -17.22 12.12
C ASN A 235 21.70 -18.23 11.01
N ASN A 236 21.73 -17.81 9.75
CA ASN A 236 21.35 -18.57 8.55
C ASN A 236 19.86 -18.95 8.41
N ASN A 237 19.02 -18.61 9.38
CA ASN A 237 17.57 -18.66 9.19
C ASN A 237 17.16 -17.71 8.06
N VAL A 238 15.97 -17.92 7.54
CA VAL A 238 15.37 -17.08 6.51
C VAL A 238 14.07 -16.49 7.03
N PHE A 239 13.93 -15.19 6.91
CA PHE A 239 12.70 -14.46 7.16
C PHE A 239 11.99 -14.18 5.84
N MET A 240 10.70 -14.47 5.79
CA MET A 240 9.87 -14.41 4.59
C MET A 240 8.76 -13.39 4.77
N GLY A 241 8.60 -12.50 3.78
CA GLY A 241 7.38 -11.72 3.58
C GLY A 241 6.57 -12.32 2.44
N TRP A 242 5.32 -12.72 2.70
CA TRP A 242 4.49 -13.49 1.75
C TRP A 242 3.74 -12.61 0.74
N GLY A 243 4.43 -11.63 0.15
CA GLY A 243 3.88 -10.68 -0.81
C GLY A 243 2.64 -9.98 -0.30
N ASN A 244 1.71 -9.63 -1.19
CA ASN A 244 0.47 -8.93 -0.87
C ASN A 244 -0.50 -9.68 0.10
N ASN A 245 -0.04 -10.72 0.80
CA ASN A 245 -0.69 -11.37 1.92
C ASN A 245 -0.14 -10.87 3.26
N VAL A 246 -0.96 -10.98 4.31
CA VAL A 246 -0.71 -10.45 5.66
C VAL A 246 0.23 -11.31 6.52
N PHE A 247 0.98 -12.21 5.88
CA PHE A 247 1.78 -13.23 6.56
C PHE A 247 3.27 -12.93 6.52
N VAL A 248 3.94 -13.32 7.59
CA VAL A 248 5.39 -13.45 7.68
C VAL A 248 5.76 -14.80 8.26
N SER A 249 6.93 -15.32 7.91
CA SER A 249 7.46 -16.53 8.55
C SER A 249 8.96 -16.47 8.75
N GLU A 250 9.44 -17.28 9.69
CA GLU A 250 10.86 -17.59 9.83
C GLU A 250 11.05 -19.08 9.63
N HIS A 251 12.08 -19.44 8.86
CA HIS A 251 12.46 -20.81 8.58
C HIS A 251 13.92 -21.03 8.98
N SER A 252 14.27 -22.26 9.39
CA SER A 252 15.68 -22.65 9.55
C SER A 252 16.40 -22.64 8.21
N GLU A 253 17.74 -22.75 8.20
CA GLU A 253 18.53 -22.90 6.98
C GLU A 253 18.06 -24.11 6.14
N GLU A 254 17.58 -25.15 6.80
CA GLU A 254 17.04 -26.39 6.21
C GLU A 254 15.60 -26.25 5.68
N GLY A 255 14.92 -25.13 5.93
CA GLY A 255 13.55 -24.88 5.46
C GLY A 255 12.46 -25.21 6.47
N GLU A 256 12.81 -25.71 7.65
CA GLU A 256 11.84 -26.00 8.71
C GLU A 256 11.19 -24.72 9.22
N LEU A 257 9.85 -24.73 9.35
CA LEU A 257 9.10 -23.56 9.81
C LEU A 257 9.30 -23.35 11.32
N VAL A 258 9.90 -22.22 11.69
CA VAL A 258 10.16 -21.82 13.08
C VAL A 258 9.09 -20.87 13.60
N LEU A 259 8.61 -19.96 12.75
CA LEU A 259 7.60 -18.96 13.07
C LEU A 259 6.62 -18.81 11.91
N TRP A 260 5.33 -18.69 12.21
CA TRP A 260 4.31 -18.21 11.28
C TRP A 260 3.48 -17.17 12.00
N ALA A 261 3.39 -15.95 11.45
CA ALA A 261 2.62 -14.86 12.04
C ALA A 261 1.75 -14.16 10.99
N SER A 262 0.60 -13.67 11.44
CA SER A 262 -0.24 -12.70 10.71
C SER A 262 -0.20 -11.38 11.46
N PHE A 263 -0.07 -10.26 10.76
CA PHE A 263 -0.05 -8.93 11.38
C PHE A 263 -1.32 -8.12 11.13
N ALA A 264 -2.29 -8.69 10.42
CA ALA A 264 -3.62 -8.11 10.24
C ALA A 264 -4.66 -9.22 10.10
N GLU A 265 -5.90 -8.92 10.48
CA GLU A 265 -7.07 -9.79 10.28
C GLU A 265 -7.73 -9.55 8.92
N ALA A 266 -7.76 -8.28 8.48
CA ALA A 266 -8.26 -7.88 7.17
C ALA A 266 -7.12 -7.89 6.12
N PRO A 267 -7.45 -8.05 4.81
CA PRO A 267 -6.45 -7.91 3.76
C PRO A 267 -5.78 -6.53 3.80
N VAL A 268 -4.48 -6.51 4.06
CA VAL A 268 -3.64 -5.32 3.96
C VAL A 268 -2.49 -5.58 2.99
N MET A 269 -2.03 -4.53 2.32
CA MET A 269 -0.92 -4.63 1.37
C MET A 269 0.41 -4.78 2.14
N ASN A 270 1.10 -5.88 1.88
CA ASN A 270 2.41 -6.19 2.45
C ASN A 270 3.47 -6.21 1.33
N TYR A 271 4.21 -5.11 1.20
CA TYR A 271 5.20 -5.00 0.13
C TYR A 271 6.43 -5.90 0.37
N ARG A 272 7.07 -5.74 1.52
CA ARG A 272 8.17 -6.58 2.01
C ARG A 272 8.13 -6.59 3.54
N ALA A 273 8.63 -7.65 4.14
CA ALA A 273 8.83 -7.75 5.57
C ALA A 273 10.29 -8.08 5.87
N MET A 274 10.91 -7.33 6.78
CA MET A 274 12.30 -7.55 7.17
C MET A 274 12.42 -7.64 8.69
N LYS A 275 13.37 -8.47 9.14
CA LYS A 275 13.71 -8.67 10.55
C LYS A 275 15.14 -8.21 10.79
N PHE A 276 15.29 -7.28 11.72
CA PHE A 276 16.57 -6.75 12.17
C PHE A 276 16.56 -6.62 13.68
N GLU A 277 17.75 -6.65 14.27
CA GLU A 277 17.96 -6.03 15.57
C GLU A 277 18.04 -4.52 15.35
N TRP A 278 17.18 -3.76 16.03
CA TRP A 278 17.18 -2.30 15.92
C TRP A 278 16.78 -1.67 17.25
N GLU A 279 17.36 -0.51 17.50
CA GLU A 279 16.95 0.38 18.58
C GLU A 279 16.23 1.59 17.97
N GLY A 280 15.03 1.83 18.46
CA GLY A 280 14.14 2.85 17.97
C GLY A 280 14.03 4.03 18.90
N ASN A 281 14.30 5.22 18.37
CA ASN A 281 14.17 6.49 19.07
C ASN A 281 13.36 7.47 18.21
N PRO A 282 12.04 7.26 18.10
CA PRO A 282 11.16 8.09 17.29
C PRO A 282 11.19 9.56 17.73
N THR A 283 10.97 10.46 16.78
CA THR A 283 11.07 11.91 16.97
C THR A 283 9.72 12.58 17.23
N ASP A 284 8.62 11.86 17.01
CA ASP A 284 7.29 12.29 17.38
C ASP A 284 7.04 12.07 18.88
N SER A 285 5.87 12.49 19.36
CA SER A 285 5.48 12.28 20.76
C SER A 285 4.70 10.96 20.91
N PRO A 286 4.79 10.29 22.07
CA PRO A 286 3.88 9.22 22.43
C PRO A 286 2.42 9.51 22.09
N ALA A 287 1.73 8.55 21.48
CA ALA A 287 0.31 8.60 21.29
C ALA A 287 -0.39 8.27 22.61
N LEU A 288 -1.40 9.07 22.93
CA LEU A 288 -2.28 8.86 24.08
C LEU A 288 -3.71 9.09 23.62
N TRP A 289 -4.58 8.14 23.94
CA TRP A 289 -6.02 8.31 23.92
C TRP A 289 -6.58 7.96 25.29
N THR A 290 -7.53 8.74 25.77
CA THR A 290 -8.16 8.53 27.08
C THR A 290 -9.66 8.65 26.98
N TYR A 291 -10.36 7.75 27.65
CA TYR A 291 -11.79 7.57 27.58
C TYR A 291 -12.40 7.49 28.97
N SER A 292 -13.57 8.10 29.16
CA SER A 292 -14.42 7.81 30.29
C SER A 292 -15.87 7.84 29.83
N ARG A 293 -16.68 6.87 30.25
CA ARG A 293 -18.07 6.77 29.78
C ARG A 293 -18.93 7.96 30.20
N THR A 294 -18.62 8.57 31.33
CA THR A 294 -19.29 9.75 31.87
C THR A 294 -18.28 10.69 32.52
N SER A 295 -18.66 11.94 32.78
CA SER A 295 -17.83 12.92 33.49
C SER A 295 -18.02 12.89 35.01
N GLU A 296 -18.69 11.87 35.55
CA GLU A 296 -18.94 11.76 36.98
C GLU A 296 -17.63 11.48 37.73
N PRO A 297 -17.42 12.01 38.96
CA PRO A 297 -16.14 11.88 39.67
C PRO A 297 -15.65 10.44 39.86
N PHE A 298 -16.58 9.48 40.01
CA PHE A 298 -16.30 8.06 40.20
C PHE A 298 -16.41 7.23 38.91
N SER A 299 -16.49 7.88 37.75
CA SER A 299 -16.42 7.21 36.45
C SER A 299 -14.96 6.85 36.14
N PRO A 300 -14.67 5.61 35.71
CA PRO A 300 -13.30 5.23 35.41
C PRO A 300 -12.77 5.99 34.20
N THR A 301 -11.49 6.36 34.24
CA THR A 301 -10.75 6.88 33.08
C THR A 301 -9.83 5.79 32.57
N THR A 302 -10.04 5.33 31.35
CA THR A 302 -9.16 4.39 30.65
C THR A 302 -8.13 5.16 29.82
N PHE A 303 -6.89 4.72 29.87
CA PHE A 303 -5.75 5.27 29.14
C PHE A 303 -5.20 4.22 28.19
N TYR A 304 -4.97 4.63 26.95
CA TYR A 304 -4.32 3.84 25.91
C TYR A 304 -3.08 4.59 25.43
N ALA A 305 -1.90 4.05 25.74
CA ALA A 305 -0.63 4.64 25.33
C ALA A 305 0.16 3.72 24.41
N SER A 306 0.66 4.28 23.31
CA SER A 306 1.54 3.59 22.38
C SER A 306 2.54 4.58 21.79
N TRP A 307 3.69 4.08 21.34
CA TRP A 307 4.67 4.92 20.64
C TRP A 307 5.34 4.12 19.55
N ASN A 308 4.85 4.33 18.33
CA ASN A 308 5.35 3.61 17.18
C ASN A 308 6.84 3.90 16.97
N GLY A 309 7.62 2.87 16.72
CA GLY A 309 9.06 3.02 16.59
C GLY A 309 9.84 3.02 17.90
N ALA A 310 9.24 3.20 19.09
CA ALA A 310 10.00 3.28 20.35
C ALA A 310 10.29 1.89 20.94
N THR A 311 11.56 1.51 21.04
CA THR A 311 11.95 0.16 21.54
C THR A 311 12.47 0.14 22.97
N ARG A 312 12.71 1.31 23.58
CA ARG A 312 13.35 1.43 24.91
C ARG A 312 12.40 1.66 26.07
N ILE A 313 11.10 1.75 25.80
CA ILE A 313 10.09 1.96 26.84
C ILE A 313 10.01 0.71 27.70
N LYS A 314 10.21 0.89 29.00
CA LYS A 314 10.03 -0.15 30.01
C LYS A 314 8.68 0.02 30.71
N SER A 315 8.28 1.24 31.03
CA SER A 315 7.01 1.55 31.67
C SER A 315 6.43 2.88 31.20
N TRP A 316 5.16 3.08 31.51
CA TRP A 316 4.37 4.28 31.24
C TRP A 316 3.90 4.90 32.53
N ARG A 317 4.17 6.18 32.74
CA ARG A 317 3.59 6.95 33.84
C ARG A 317 2.37 7.71 33.36
N PHE A 318 1.22 7.46 33.97
CA PHE A 318 -0.04 8.12 33.63
C PHE A 318 -0.35 9.23 34.62
N TYR A 319 -0.77 10.38 34.10
CA TYR A 319 -1.11 11.55 34.92
C TYR A 319 -2.51 12.06 34.61
N GLY A 320 -3.18 12.56 35.64
CA GLY A 320 -4.48 13.21 35.57
C GLY A 320 -4.46 14.59 36.22
N ALA A 321 -5.26 15.52 35.70
CA ALA A 321 -5.49 16.84 36.25
C ALA A 321 -6.94 17.29 36.02
N HIS A 322 -7.47 18.12 36.93
CA HIS A 322 -8.79 18.76 36.75
C HIS A 322 -8.70 20.02 35.88
N ASP A 323 -7.55 20.71 35.91
CA ASP A 323 -7.26 21.88 35.07
C ASP A 323 -6.05 21.62 34.20
N LYS A 324 -6.10 22.06 32.93
CA LYS A 324 -5.02 21.85 31.94
C LYS A 324 -3.66 22.39 32.41
N ASP A 325 -3.68 23.58 32.99
CA ASP A 325 -2.50 24.31 33.47
C ASP A 325 -2.29 24.17 34.98
N GLY A 326 -3.08 23.29 35.62
CA GLY A 326 -3.08 23.07 37.06
C GLY A 326 -2.02 22.06 37.54
N SER A 327 -2.27 21.52 38.73
CA SER A 327 -1.42 20.49 39.32
C SER A 327 -1.73 19.12 38.72
N TRP A 328 -0.68 18.43 38.28
CA TRP A 328 -0.76 17.08 37.70
C TRP A 328 -0.49 16.02 38.76
N THR A 329 -1.41 15.07 38.90
CA THR A 329 -1.28 13.93 39.80
C THR A 329 -0.76 12.72 39.03
N LEU A 330 0.31 12.09 39.53
CA LEU A 330 0.73 10.77 39.03
C LEU A 330 -0.29 9.74 39.51
N LEU A 331 -0.95 9.06 38.57
CA LEU A 331 -1.97 8.05 38.84
C LEU A 331 -1.31 6.69 39.04
N ASP A 332 -0.42 6.30 38.12
CA ASP A 332 0.30 5.03 38.19
C ASP A 332 1.55 4.99 37.28
N ASP A 333 2.41 3.99 37.49
CA ASP A 333 3.58 3.64 36.66
C ASP A 333 3.45 2.17 36.22
N ILE A 334 3.01 1.95 34.98
CA ILE A 334 2.61 0.65 34.45
C ILE A 334 3.68 0.08 33.51
N ASP A 335 4.10 -1.15 33.77
CA ASP A 335 5.03 -1.88 32.90
C ASP A 335 4.45 -2.07 31.49
N LYS A 336 5.25 -1.78 30.45
CA LYS A 336 4.84 -1.97 29.05
C LYS A 336 4.73 -3.46 28.73
N ALA A 337 3.53 -3.91 28.39
CA ALA A 337 3.25 -5.32 28.08
C ALA A 337 3.28 -5.65 26.57
N GLY A 338 2.88 -4.70 25.71
CA GLY A 338 2.72 -4.90 24.26
C GLY A 338 3.07 -3.66 23.45
N PHE A 339 2.54 -3.53 22.23
CA PHE A 339 2.64 -2.28 21.46
C PHE A 339 1.88 -1.14 22.15
N GLU A 340 0.60 -1.39 22.45
CA GLU A 340 -0.24 -0.52 23.25
C GLU A 340 -0.29 -1.00 24.71
N THR A 341 -0.34 -0.05 25.63
CA THR A 341 -0.49 -0.29 27.07
C THR A 341 -1.77 0.37 27.54
N GLU A 342 -2.62 -0.43 28.16
CA GLU A 342 -3.91 0.00 28.72
C GLU A 342 -3.80 0.15 30.25
N TYR A 343 -4.43 1.19 30.78
CA TYR A 343 -4.51 1.45 32.22
C TYR A 343 -5.87 2.04 32.58
N HIS A 344 -6.46 1.56 33.68
CA HIS A 344 -7.74 2.05 34.19
C HIS A 344 -7.57 2.72 35.54
N ASN A 345 -7.91 4.00 35.61
CA ASN A 345 -8.01 4.73 36.86
C ASN A 345 -9.48 4.79 37.31
N ALA A 346 -9.74 4.58 38.60
CA ALA A 346 -11.11 4.49 39.13
C ALA A 346 -11.90 5.81 39.16
N THR A 347 -11.24 6.95 38.95
CA THR A 347 -11.86 8.28 38.99
C THR A 347 -11.69 9.03 37.67
N PHE A 348 -12.58 10.00 37.47
CA PHE A 348 -12.56 10.83 36.27
C PHE A 348 -11.50 11.92 36.34
N PHE A 349 -10.70 12.05 35.28
CA PHE A 349 -9.80 13.17 35.07
C PHE A 349 -10.04 13.78 33.68
N PRO A 350 -10.41 15.08 33.57
CA PRO A 350 -10.66 15.72 32.28
C PRO A 350 -9.39 15.95 31.47
N TRP A 351 -8.24 16.15 32.12
CA TRP A 351 -6.95 16.37 31.45
C TRP A 351 -5.98 15.26 31.79
N THR A 352 -5.37 14.69 30.75
CA THR A 352 -4.52 13.50 30.85
C THR A 352 -3.22 13.67 30.07
N ARG A 353 -2.16 12.99 30.52
CA ARG A 353 -0.91 12.84 29.77
C ARG A 353 -0.18 11.57 30.21
N ALA A 354 0.74 11.10 29.37
CA ALA A 354 1.59 9.94 29.64
C ALA A 354 3.06 10.29 29.43
N GLU A 355 3.94 9.69 30.25
CA GLU A 355 5.39 9.72 30.05
C GLU A 355 5.91 8.31 29.75
N ALA A 356 6.68 8.17 28.67
CA ALA A 356 7.37 6.94 28.34
C ALA A 356 8.70 6.89 29.11
N VAL A 357 8.92 5.84 29.90
CA VAL A 357 10.08 5.73 30.81
C VAL A 357 10.92 4.51 30.43
N ASN A 358 12.25 4.66 30.42
CA ASN A 358 13.16 3.57 30.15
C ASN A 358 13.49 2.74 31.41
N LYS A 359 14.26 1.66 31.23
CA LYS A 359 14.66 0.76 32.32
C LYS A 359 15.44 1.43 33.46
N ASP A 360 16.06 2.58 33.22
CA ASP A 360 16.88 3.32 34.18
C ASP A 360 16.07 4.44 34.88
N GLY A 361 14.76 4.54 34.58
CA GLY A 361 13.86 5.57 35.13
C GLY A 361 13.91 6.92 34.41
N VAL A 362 14.59 7.00 33.26
CA VAL A 362 14.71 8.22 32.45
C VAL A 362 13.49 8.37 31.53
N ILE A 363 12.92 9.58 31.48
CA ILE A 363 11.83 9.92 30.58
C ILE A 363 12.38 10.03 29.16
N LEU A 364 11.85 9.20 28.25
CA LEU A 364 12.20 9.18 26.83
C LEU A 364 11.37 10.17 26.02
N GLY A 365 10.10 10.35 26.40
CA GLY A 365 9.16 11.21 25.70
C GLY A 365 7.88 11.42 26.52
N LYS A 366 7.12 12.44 26.16
CA LYS A 366 5.84 12.79 26.80
C LYS A 366 4.77 12.90 25.73
N SER A 367 3.59 12.35 25.98
CA SER A 367 2.45 12.60 25.11
C SER A 367 2.10 14.09 25.10
N GLU A 368 1.32 14.51 24.10
CA GLU A 368 0.54 15.73 24.25
C GLU A 368 -0.42 15.61 25.44
N VAL A 369 -0.80 16.76 26.01
CA VAL A 369 -1.91 16.83 26.95
C VAL A 369 -3.20 16.58 26.18
N LYS A 370 -3.97 15.59 26.61
CA LYS A 370 -5.26 15.22 26.01
C LYS A 370 -6.40 15.58 26.95
N TYR A 371 -7.53 15.94 26.35
CA TYR A 371 -8.80 16.00 27.05
C TYR A 371 -9.42 14.60 26.98
N THR A 372 -9.87 14.05 28.11
CA THR A 372 -10.51 12.73 28.17
C THR A 372 -11.79 12.76 27.35
N PHE A 373 -11.88 11.86 26.36
CA PHE A 373 -13.10 11.72 25.59
C PHE A 373 -14.21 11.19 26.48
N VAL A 374 -15.30 11.97 26.56
CA VAL A 374 -16.53 11.57 27.22
C VAL A 374 -17.63 11.61 26.17
N PRO A 375 -18.28 10.48 25.86
CA PRO A 375 -19.36 10.46 24.89
C PRO A 375 -20.54 11.30 25.41
N SER A 376 -21.33 11.89 24.51
CA SER A 376 -22.60 12.49 24.90
C SER A 376 -23.52 11.42 25.51
N PRO A 377 -24.51 11.78 26.35
CA PRO A 377 -25.52 10.87 26.86
C PRO A 377 -26.11 9.95 25.79
N ASP A 378 -26.41 10.46 24.59
CA ASP A 378 -26.94 9.65 23.49
C ASP A 378 -25.94 8.60 23.00
N LEU A 379 -24.67 8.98 22.82
CA LEU A 379 -23.62 8.05 22.38
C LEU A 379 -23.23 7.07 23.50
N SER A 380 -23.25 7.51 24.76
CA SER A 380 -22.86 6.73 25.94
C SER A 380 -23.71 5.46 26.15
N LEU A 381 -24.93 5.43 25.59
CA LEU A 381 -25.81 4.27 25.58
C LEU A 381 -25.28 3.13 24.70
N PHE A 382 -24.44 3.45 23.71
CA PHE A 382 -23.86 2.51 22.76
C PHE A 382 -22.38 2.20 23.04
N CYS A 383 -21.73 2.97 23.92
CA CYS A 383 -20.35 2.72 24.33
C CYS A 383 -20.26 1.71 25.49
N GLN A 384 -19.12 1.05 25.59
CA GLN A 384 -18.74 0.24 26.75
C GLN A 384 -18.13 1.12 27.85
N ASP A 385 -17.84 0.53 29.02
CA ASP A 385 -17.27 1.27 30.16
C ASP A 385 -15.81 1.71 29.92
N GLU A 386 -15.08 0.99 29.07
CA GLU A 386 -13.64 1.22 28.85
C GLU A 386 -13.32 1.79 27.46
N THR A 387 -14.24 1.64 26.50
CA THR A 387 -14.05 2.07 25.12
C THR A 387 -15.38 2.39 24.43
N CYS A 388 -15.32 3.10 23.30
CA CYS A 388 -16.45 3.28 22.40
C CYS A 388 -16.05 2.88 20.99
N ALA A 389 -16.79 1.94 20.40
CA ALA A 389 -16.47 1.40 19.09
C ALA A 389 -16.73 2.40 17.96
N ASP A 390 -16.06 2.18 16.83
CA ASP A 390 -16.27 2.96 15.62
C ASP A 390 -17.73 2.90 15.14
N ALA A 391 -18.24 4.03 14.67
CA ALA A 391 -19.58 4.11 14.11
C ALA A 391 -19.64 3.36 12.76
N PRO A 392 -20.57 2.40 12.58
CA PRO A 392 -20.66 1.63 11.33
C PRO A 392 -21.38 2.39 10.20
N ALA A 393 -22.20 3.39 10.56
CA ALA A 393 -23.01 4.19 9.64
C ALA A 393 -23.47 5.49 10.30
N TYR A 394 -24.14 6.36 9.54
CA TYR A 394 -24.89 7.49 10.10
C TYR A 394 -26.19 7.01 10.76
N GLY A 395 -26.69 7.78 11.73
CA GLY A 395 -27.97 7.52 12.39
C GLY A 395 -27.93 6.37 13.42
N LEU A 396 -29.12 5.94 13.85
CA LEU A 396 -29.25 4.79 14.74
C LEU A 396 -29.04 3.47 13.96
N PRO A 397 -28.64 2.35 14.61
CA PRO A 397 -28.34 1.09 13.93
C PRO A 397 -29.43 0.55 13.00
N ASP A 398 -30.70 0.86 13.27
CA ASP A 398 -31.87 0.41 12.48
C ASP A 398 -32.30 1.43 11.40
N GLU A 399 -31.66 2.60 11.34
CA GLU A 399 -31.92 3.63 10.34
C GLU A 399 -31.01 3.42 9.12
N GLY A 400 -31.41 2.51 8.23
CA GLY A 400 -30.72 2.32 6.96
C GLY A 400 -30.62 3.64 6.16
N ASP A 401 -29.41 3.97 5.71
CA ASP A 401 -29.08 5.16 4.92
C ASP A 401 -29.50 6.49 5.58
N ALA A 402 -29.34 6.62 6.89
CA ALA A 402 -29.66 7.86 7.58
C ALA A 402 -28.88 9.06 6.98
N PRO A 403 -29.55 10.20 6.73
CA PRO A 403 -28.91 11.36 6.15
C PRO A 403 -27.97 12.04 7.15
N ILE A 404 -26.92 12.67 6.64
CA ILE A 404 -26.04 13.54 7.43
C ILE A 404 -26.88 14.71 7.97
N THR A 405 -26.77 14.96 9.28
CA THR A 405 -27.43 16.09 9.94
C THR A 405 -26.41 17.15 10.32
N ILE A 406 -26.70 18.41 9.97
CA ILE A 406 -25.87 19.56 10.37
C ILE A 406 -26.41 20.09 11.69
N PRO A 407 -25.60 20.17 12.77
CA PRO A 407 -26.05 20.72 14.04
C PRO A 407 -26.40 22.21 13.89
N PRO A 408 -27.37 22.72 14.68
CA PRO A 408 -27.74 24.13 14.64
C PRO A 408 -26.56 25.03 15.02
N VAL A 409 -26.55 26.25 14.48
CA VAL A 409 -25.51 27.25 14.79
C VAL A 409 -25.54 27.60 16.28
N GLY A 410 -24.35 27.69 16.89
CA GLY A 410 -24.19 28.03 18.31
C GLY A 410 -24.03 26.82 19.24
N VAL A 411 -24.07 25.59 18.71
CA VAL A 411 -23.74 24.38 19.48
C VAL A 411 -22.22 24.27 19.60
N SER A 412 -21.71 24.28 20.83
CA SER A 412 -20.31 23.94 21.09
C SER A 412 -20.16 22.41 21.10
N THR A 413 -19.49 21.87 20.09
CA THR A 413 -19.19 20.43 19.97
C THR A 413 -17.79 20.08 20.45
N VAL A 414 -17.05 21.06 20.98
CA VAL A 414 -15.65 20.93 21.36
C VAL A 414 -15.48 21.31 22.83
N PRO A 415 -15.57 20.34 23.76
CA PRO A 415 -15.72 20.62 25.20
C PRO A 415 -14.51 21.33 25.84
N TRP A 416 -13.35 21.35 25.18
CA TRP A 416 -12.14 22.00 25.68
C TRP A 416 -11.91 23.44 25.20
N VAL A 417 -12.82 24.01 24.39
CA VAL A 417 -12.67 25.37 23.82
C VAL A 417 -13.34 26.44 24.69
N ASP A 418 -14.34 26.10 25.49
CA ASP A 418 -15.10 27.06 26.27
C ASP A 418 -15.61 26.39 27.55
N LEU A 419 -14.81 26.41 28.62
CA LEU A 419 -15.18 25.84 29.93
C LEU A 419 -15.98 26.84 30.79
N GLU A 420 -16.01 28.13 30.42
CA GLU A 420 -16.55 29.21 31.25
C GLU A 420 -17.87 29.83 30.73
N ASN A 421 -18.25 29.71 29.45
CA ASN A 421 -19.41 30.46 28.90
C ASN A 421 -20.70 29.67 28.64
N GLY A 422 -20.96 28.57 29.37
CA GLY A 422 -22.29 27.94 29.44
C GLY A 422 -23.08 27.86 28.13
N GLY A 423 -22.41 27.51 27.04
CA GLY A 423 -23.08 27.16 25.79
C GLY A 423 -23.96 25.93 26.03
N THR A 424 -25.12 25.86 25.38
CA THR A 424 -25.90 24.62 25.36
C THR A 424 -25.09 23.56 24.61
N TYR A 425 -24.38 22.73 25.38
CA TYR A 425 -23.77 21.53 24.87
C TYR A 425 -24.88 20.59 24.42
N PRO A 426 -24.71 19.85 23.31
CA PRO A 426 -25.58 18.76 22.98
C PRO A 426 -25.29 17.65 24.00
N SER A 427 -26.06 17.71 25.09
CA SER A 427 -26.16 16.75 26.19
C SER A 427 -24.88 16.49 27.04
N GLY A 428 -24.94 16.87 28.32
CA GLY A 428 -24.23 16.17 29.42
C GLY A 428 -22.82 16.60 29.82
N PHE A 429 -22.24 17.68 29.30
CA PHE A 429 -20.94 18.18 29.82
C PHE A 429 -21.16 18.97 31.11
N PRO A 430 -20.42 18.71 32.20
CA PRO A 430 -20.69 19.31 33.49
C PRO A 430 -20.23 20.78 33.52
N HIS A 431 -21.13 21.65 33.97
CA HIS A 431 -20.76 22.88 34.65
C HIS A 431 -20.22 22.53 36.05
N VAL A 432 -19.05 23.06 36.39
CA VAL A 432 -18.63 23.18 37.78
C VAL A 432 -19.47 24.31 38.38
N ASP A 433 -20.63 24.00 38.94
CA ASP A 433 -21.31 24.84 39.95
C ASP A 433 -22.39 24.01 40.67
N ALA A 434 -21.92 23.16 41.58
CA ALA A 434 -22.78 22.46 42.52
C ALA A 434 -23.23 23.41 43.64
N GLU A 435 -24.16 24.32 43.36
CA GLU A 435 -24.94 25.05 44.37
C GLU A 435 -26.02 25.89 43.66
N ASN A 436 -27.26 25.37 43.52
CA ASN A 436 -28.53 26.15 43.62
C ASN A 436 -29.80 25.47 43.04
N GLU A 437 -29.77 24.26 42.48
CA GLU A 437 -30.99 23.62 41.93
C GLU A 437 -31.87 22.90 42.97
N ALA A 438 -32.29 23.60 44.03
CA ALA A 438 -33.31 23.09 44.96
C ALA A 438 -34.62 23.91 44.97
N ALA A 439 -34.74 24.97 44.17
CA ALA A 439 -35.85 25.93 44.32
C ALA A 439 -36.87 25.98 43.17
N GLU A 440 -36.67 25.30 42.04
CA GLU A 440 -37.51 25.49 40.85
C GLU A 440 -38.50 24.35 40.51
N HIS A 441 -38.51 23.29 41.31
CA HIS A 441 -39.29 22.07 41.01
C HIS A 441 -40.81 22.15 41.32
N ASP A 442 -41.33 23.27 41.84
CA ASP A 442 -42.73 23.39 42.29
C ASP A 442 -43.65 24.24 41.39
N ARG A 443 -43.16 24.83 40.28
CA ARG A 443 -43.99 25.71 39.41
C ARG A 443 -44.42 25.12 38.06
N GLN A 444 -43.82 24.02 37.60
CA GLN A 444 -44.04 23.51 36.24
C GLN A 444 -45.14 22.43 36.14
N GLY A 445 -45.60 21.89 37.27
CA GLY A 445 -46.61 20.82 37.32
C GLY A 445 -48.07 21.22 37.01
N LYS A 446 -48.39 22.51 36.84
CA LYS A 446 -49.78 22.99 36.65
C LYS A 446 -50.15 23.48 35.24
N LYS A 447 -49.20 23.54 34.29
CA LYS A 447 -49.49 23.99 32.91
C LYS A 447 -49.70 22.87 31.89
N GLN A 448 -49.41 21.61 32.24
CA GLN A 448 -49.46 20.49 31.28
C GLN A 448 -50.84 19.80 31.17
N VAL A 449 -51.82 20.16 32.00
CA VAL A 449 -53.13 19.46 32.08
C VAL A 449 -54.24 20.09 31.20
N LEU A 450 -54.00 21.24 30.55
CA LEU A 450 -55.02 21.93 29.72
C LEU A 450 -54.78 21.87 28.20
N SER A 451 -53.68 21.27 27.73
CA SER A 451 -53.35 21.22 26.28
C SER A 451 -53.78 19.91 25.58
N TRP A 452 -54.22 18.89 26.32
CA TRP A 452 -54.47 17.56 25.76
C TRP A 452 -55.91 17.32 25.25
N SER A 453 -56.83 18.28 25.40
CA SER A 453 -58.23 18.14 24.97
C SER A 453 -58.55 18.75 23.60
N ALA A 454 -57.61 19.45 22.93
CA ALA A 454 -57.85 20.06 21.62
C ALA A 454 -57.28 19.28 20.42
N ALA A 455 -56.30 18.38 20.62
CA ALA A 455 -55.64 17.66 19.53
C ALA A 455 -56.37 16.40 19.03
N VAL A 456 -57.29 15.85 19.85
CA VAL A 456 -57.99 14.58 19.53
C VAL A 456 -59.16 14.77 18.56
N LEU A 457 -59.67 15.98 18.38
CA LEU A 457 -60.78 16.26 17.44
C LEU A 457 -60.34 16.60 16.01
N PHE A 458 -59.08 16.99 15.78
CA PHE A 458 -58.63 17.45 14.46
C PHE A 458 -58.06 16.33 13.57
N PHE A 459 -57.50 15.27 14.14
CA PHE A 459 -56.86 14.17 13.38
C PHE A 459 -57.72 12.92 13.19
N GLY A 460 -58.84 12.77 13.92
CA GLY A 460 -59.61 11.53 13.93
C GLY A 460 -60.62 11.32 12.79
N ILE A 461 -61.10 12.39 12.13
CA ILE A 461 -62.27 12.29 11.22
C ILE A 461 -62.05 12.92 9.83
N LEU A 462 -61.21 13.96 9.69
CA LEU A 462 -61.06 14.68 8.41
C LEU A 462 -59.96 14.12 7.49
N GLY A 463 -58.95 13.44 8.05
CA GLY A 463 -57.85 12.83 7.27
C GLY A 463 -58.28 11.71 6.31
N PRO A 464 -59.13 10.75 6.73
CA PRO A 464 -59.55 9.63 5.87
C PRO A 464 -60.43 10.06 4.69
N LEU A 465 -61.27 11.09 4.86
CA LEU A 465 -62.15 11.63 3.81
C LEU A 465 -61.36 12.35 2.71
N TYR A 466 -60.27 13.03 3.06
CA TYR A 466 -59.38 13.70 2.11
C TYR A 466 -58.62 12.71 1.22
N PHE A 467 -58.19 11.57 1.77
CA PHE A 467 -57.48 10.53 1.01
C PHE A 467 -58.38 9.77 0.02
N ILE A 468 -59.65 9.54 0.35
CA ILE A 468 -60.63 8.89 -0.55
C ILE A 468 -60.95 9.81 -1.73
N TYR A 469 -61.15 11.11 -1.48
CA TYR A 469 -61.40 12.12 -2.51
C TYR A 469 -60.23 12.25 -3.50
N ARG A 470 -58.99 12.22 -3.02
CA ARG A 470 -57.78 12.34 -3.87
C ARG A 470 -57.52 11.11 -4.75
N ARG A 471 -57.94 9.93 -4.30
CA ARG A 471 -57.81 8.67 -5.06
C ARG A 471 -58.85 8.55 -6.18
N TYR A 472 -60.05 9.10 -5.96
CA TYR A 472 -61.10 9.19 -6.98
C TYR A 472 -60.72 10.12 -8.14
N GLN A 473 -60.09 11.27 -7.85
CA GLN A 473 -59.61 12.20 -8.89
C GLN A 473 -58.44 11.69 -9.74
N ARG A 474 -57.60 10.79 -9.22
CA ARG A 474 -56.48 10.20 -9.98
C ARG A 474 -56.94 9.15 -10.99
N HIS A 475 -58.01 8.41 -10.68
CA HIS A 475 -58.53 7.39 -11.59
C HIS A 475 -59.25 7.96 -12.83
N GLN A 476 -59.78 9.18 -12.78
CA GLN A 476 -60.40 9.83 -13.95
C GLN A 476 -59.39 10.51 -14.91
N ARG A 477 -58.10 10.62 -14.54
CA ARG A 477 -57.06 11.25 -15.37
C ARG A 477 -56.19 10.28 -16.17
N GLN A 478 -56.49 8.97 -16.12
CA GLN A 478 -55.72 7.92 -16.81
C GLN A 478 -56.39 7.31 -18.06
N ASP A 479 -57.57 7.79 -18.46
CA ASP A 479 -58.30 7.29 -19.65
C ASP A 479 -58.26 8.25 -20.88
N LEU A 480 -57.40 9.27 -20.88
CA LEU A 480 -57.17 10.14 -22.04
C LEU A 480 -55.65 10.37 -22.19
N CYS A 481 -55.12 10.06 -23.37
CA CYS A 481 -53.70 10.02 -23.77
C CYS A 481 -53.00 8.66 -23.59
N ASN A 482 -53.60 7.59 -24.12
CA ASN A 482 -52.84 6.57 -24.86
C ASN A 482 -52.95 6.95 -26.34
N ASP A 483 -51.96 7.68 -26.86
CA ASP A 483 -51.52 7.67 -28.25
C ASP A 483 -50.20 8.46 -28.28
N ASP A 484 -49.21 7.89 -28.95
CA ASP A 484 -47.87 8.42 -29.24
C ASP A 484 -46.80 8.36 -28.13
N ALA A 485 -45.98 7.29 -28.14
CA ALA A 485 -44.56 7.41 -27.77
C ALA A 485 -43.70 6.30 -28.39
N GLU A 486 -43.00 6.67 -29.46
CA GLU A 486 -41.77 6.04 -29.92
C GLU A 486 -40.61 6.26 -28.93
N SER A 487 -39.70 5.30 -28.93
CA SER A 487 -38.24 5.42 -28.70
C SER A 487 -37.66 5.53 -27.28
N ALA A 488 -36.66 4.66 -27.08
CA ALA A 488 -35.51 4.71 -26.17
C ALA A 488 -35.69 4.31 -24.70
N GLU A 489 -35.59 3.00 -24.44
CA GLU A 489 -35.19 2.45 -23.13
C GLU A 489 -33.69 2.64 -22.87
N SER A 490 -33.36 3.00 -21.63
CA SER A 490 -32.01 3.01 -21.06
C SER A 490 -31.57 1.59 -20.67
N LEU A 491 -30.37 1.21 -21.11
CA LEU A 491 -29.72 -0.07 -20.78
C LEU A 491 -29.24 -0.09 -19.33
N THR A 492 -29.86 -0.96 -18.52
CA THR A 492 -29.20 -1.66 -17.41
C THR A 492 -28.91 -3.09 -17.88
N GLY A 493 -27.68 -3.57 -17.72
CA GLY A 493 -27.35 -4.91 -18.23
C GLY A 493 -25.87 -5.31 -18.13
N ARG A 494 -25.47 -5.75 -16.93
CA ARG A 494 -24.68 -6.96 -16.67
C ARG A 494 -23.98 -7.58 -17.91
N SER A 495 -22.69 -7.31 -18.12
CA SER A 495 -21.91 -8.03 -19.13
C SER A 495 -21.27 -9.29 -18.55
N ASN A 496 -21.88 -10.44 -18.82
CA ASN A 496 -21.18 -11.71 -18.92
C ASN A 496 -20.15 -11.60 -20.06
N GLN A 497 -18.86 -11.72 -19.76
CA GLN A 497 -17.85 -11.92 -20.81
C GLN A 497 -17.73 -13.41 -21.16
N ASN A 498 -17.99 -13.69 -22.43
CA ASN A 498 -17.84 -14.99 -23.06
C ASN A 498 -16.38 -15.46 -23.04
N LYS A 499 -16.16 -16.67 -22.54
CA LYS A 499 -14.94 -17.45 -22.78
C LYS A 499 -14.91 -17.91 -24.24
N THR A 500 -13.88 -17.54 -24.97
CA THR A 500 -13.49 -18.23 -26.21
C THR A 500 -12.72 -19.51 -25.84
N PRO A 501 -13.00 -20.68 -26.44
CA PRO A 501 -12.30 -21.91 -26.09
C PRO A 501 -10.89 -21.94 -26.68
N ALA A 502 -9.91 -22.30 -25.84
CA ALA A 502 -8.55 -22.55 -26.24
C ALA A 502 -8.47 -23.76 -27.19
N ASN A 503 -7.69 -23.61 -28.27
CA ASN A 503 -7.37 -24.65 -29.23
C ASN A 503 -6.62 -25.82 -28.52
N PRO A 504 -7.08 -27.08 -28.60
CA PRO A 504 -6.57 -28.18 -27.77
C PRO A 504 -5.16 -28.70 -28.13
N ASN A 505 -4.46 -28.10 -29.09
CA ASN A 505 -3.11 -28.52 -29.51
C ASN A 505 -1.96 -27.58 -29.09
N VAL A 506 -2.18 -26.70 -28.10
CA VAL A 506 -1.11 -25.84 -27.57
C VAL A 506 -0.62 -26.43 -26.24
N LEU A 507 0.58 -27.01 -26.25
CA LEU A 507 1.33 -27.27 -25.02
C LEU A 507 1.39 -25.98 -24.19
N PRO A 508 1.29 -26.04 -22.85
CA PRO A 508 1.30 -24.83 -22.04
C PRO A 508 2.52 -23.95 -22.32
N TRP A 509 2.33 -22.63 -22.34
CA TRP A 509 3.37 -21.66 -22.70
C TRP A 509 4.59 -21.70 -21.76
N TRP A 510 4.46 -22.29 -20.57
CA TRP A 510 5.50 -22.53 -19.57
C TRP A 510 6.33 -23.81 -19.81
N ASN A 511 6.12 -24.52 -20.93
CA ASN A 511 6.92 -25.68 -21.27
C ASN A 511 8.28 -25.26 -21.87
N TRP A 512 9.37 -25.61 -21.19
CA TRP A 512 10.77 -25.38 -21.60
C TRP A 512 11.09 -25.89 -23.02
N ARG A 513 10.31 -26.86 -23.53
CA ARG A 513 10.46 -27.39 -24.89
C ARG A 513 10.08 -26.43 -26.02
N ARG A 514 9.48 -25.26 -25.72
CA ARG A 514 9.21 -24.24 -26.75
C ARG A 514 10.50 -23.66 -27.37
N TRP A 515 11.64 -23.81 -26.70
CA TRP A 515 12.91 -23.17 -27.10
C TRP A 515 14.12 -24.10 -27.14
N ALA A 516 13.93 -25.40 -26.88
CA ALA A 516 14.91 -26.42 -27.26
C ALA A 516 14.71 -26.80 -28.73
N GLY A 517 14.95 -25.85 -29.63
CA GLY A 517 15.02 -26.13 -31.07
C GLY A 517 16.26 -26.98 -31.36
N GLU A 518 16.07 -28.05 -32.14
CA GLU A 518 17.15 -28.83 -32.71
C GLU A 518 18.17 -27.91 -33.39
N LYS A 519 19.45 -28.13 -33.08
CA LYS A 519 20.58 -27.43 -33.71
C LYS A 519 20.41 -27.48 -35.24
N ASN A 520 20.30 -26.31 -35.86
CA ASN A 520 20.77 -26.13 -37.22
C ASN A 520 21.50 -24.81 -37.36
N THR A 521 22.68 -24.93 -37.95
CA THR A 521 23.75 -23.96 -38.07
C THR A 521 23.45 -22.82 -39.04
N SER A 522 24.15 -21.69 -38.82
CA SER A 522 24.54 -20.62 -39.75
C SER A 522 23.48 -19.60 -40.22
N GLY A 523 23.72 -18.32 -39.89
CA GLY A 523 23.14 -17.13 -40.55
C GLY A 523 23.39 -15.85 -39.74
N PRO A 524 23.73 -14.70 -40.36
CA PRO A 524 24.71 -13.77 -39.79
C PRO A 524 24.16 -12.57 -39.03
N TYR A 525 25.04 -12.05 -38.18
CA TYR A 525 25.03 -10.82 -37.41
C TYR A 525 24.93 -9.57 -38.32
N PHE A 526 24.01 -8.64 -38.02
CA PHE A 526 23.97 -7.32 -38.65
C PHE A 526 24.67 -6.29 -37.76
N ALA A 527 25.77 -5.72 -38.24
CA ALA A 527 26.40 -4.54 -37.67
C ALA A 527 25.69 -3.28 -38.18
N LEU A 528 25.33 -2.38 -37.25
CA LEU A 528 24.91 -1.03 -37.57
C LEU A 528 26.16 -0.17 -37.79
N SER A 529 26.44 0.17 -39.06
CA SER A 529 27.38 1.23 -39.41
C SER A 529 26.91 1.99 -40.65
N ASP A 530 26.90 3.32 -40.50
CA ASP A 530 27.07 4.37 -41.50
C ASP A 530 26.08 4.49 -42.68
N HIS A 531 25.17 5.46 -42.54
CA HIS A 531 24.38 6.02 -43.64
C HIS A 531 25.25 6.91 -44.54
N ASN A 532 25.59 6.40 -45.72
CA ASN A 532 25.93 7.21 -46.90
C ASN A 532 24.67 7.44 -47.74
N TYR A 533 24.31 8.70 -47.99
CA TYR A 533 23.28 9.11 -48.95
C TYR A 533 23.77 8.92 -50.40
N PRO A 534 22.92 8.49 -51.35
CA PRO A 534 23.24 8.53 -52.79
C PRO A 534 22.89 9.91 -53.40
N PRO A 535 23.62 10.38 -54.43
CA PRO A 535 23.34 11.65 -55.08
C PRO A 535 22.31 11.47 -56.20
N THR A 536 21.32 12.38 -56.28
CA THR A 536 20.54 12.58 -57.51
C THR A 536 20.96 13.85 -58.22
N TYR A 537 20.96 13.68 -59.54
CA TYR A 537 21.50 14.53 -60.57
C TYR A 537 20.45 15.56 -60.98
N GLU A 538 20.66 16.84 -60.66
CA GLU A 538 20.17 17.95 -61.49
C GLU A 538 20.86 19.26 -61.13
N GLN A 539 21.15 20.05 -62.18
CA GLN A 539 21.65 21.44 -62.17
C GLN A 539 23.16 21.67 -62.03
N ARG A 540 23.92 21.36 -63.10
CA ARG A 540 25.10 22.17 -63.49
C ARG A 540 24.76 23.03 -64.70
N ARG A 541 24.63 24.34 -64.50
CA ARG A 541 24.93 25.36 -65.54
C ARG A 541 25.22 26.71 -64.91
N ALA A 542 26.52 27.04 -64.85
CA ALA A 542 27.15 28.37 -65.01
C ALA A 542 28.54 28.27 -64.33
N ARG A 543 29.61 28.00 -65.09
CA ARG A 543 30.54 28.98 -65.69
C ARG A 543 31.28 29.86 -64.68
N MET A 544 32.61 29.71 -64.71
CA MET A 544 33.65 30.73 -64.53
C MET A 544 33.70 31.38 -63.13
N ASP A 545 34.83 31.49 -62.44
CA ASP A 545 36.15 31.89 -62.95
C ASP A 545 37.25 31.48 -61.95
N ARG A 546 38.41 31.14 -62.52
CA ARG A 546 39.81 31.46 -62.14
C ARG A 546 40.26 31.59 -60.67
N ARG A 547 41.37 30.87 -60.43
CA ARG A 547 42.68 31.28 -59.85
C ARG A 547 42.67 31.69 -58.36
N ASP A 548 43.57 31.23 -57.50
CA ASP A 548 44.90 30.61 -57.62
C ASP A 548 45.06 29.45 -56.64
#